data_AF-A0A2D5UYQ1-F1
#
_entry.id   AF-A0A2D5UYQ1-F1
#
_cell.length_a   1.000
_cell.length_b   1.000
_cell.length_c   1.000
_cell.angle_alpha   90.00
_cell.angle_beta   90.00
_cell.angle_gamma   90.00
#
_symmetry.space_group_name_H-M   'P 1'
#
loop_
_entity.id
_entity.type
_entity.pdbx_description
1 polymer ?
#
loop_
_entity_poly.entity_id
_entity_poly.type
_entity_poly.pdbx_seq_one_letter_code
_entity_poly.pdbx_strand_id
1 'polypeptide(L)' 'MSKTKAWECEHCGAQSKDLPLECSFCKKKGKFIEIKVESASDDPVISKKYDAAMEELERYNEGCEPETLKYSTEE' A
#
# COMPACT_ATOMS: atom_id res chain seq x y z
N MET A 1 13.41 -12.43 8.89
CA MET A 1 13.31 -10.99 8.58
C MET A 1 14.14 -10.70 7.34
N SER A 2 13.52 -10.77 6.16
CA SER A 2 14.20 -10.48 4.90
C SER A 2 14.31 -8.97 4.72
N LYS A 3 15.50 -8.42 4.93
CA LYS A 3 15.75 -6.99 4.69
C LYS A 3 15.71 -6.76 3.18
N THR A 4 14.69 -6.07 2.69
CA THR A 4 14.60 -5.75 1.26
C THR A 4 15.42 -4.49 1.01
N LYS A 5 16.39 -4.60 0.11
CA LYS A 5 17.16 -3.44 -0.36
C LYS A 5 16.24 -2.60 -1.24
N ALA A 6 16.22 -1.30 -1.00
CA ALA A 6 15.57 -0.33 -1.86
C ALA A 6 16.50 0.87 -2.06
N TRP A 7 16.15 1.73 -3.02
CA TRP A 7 16.92 2.89 -3.42
C TRP A 7 16.06 4.14 -3.33
N GLU A 8 16.57 5.17 -2.69
CA GLU A 8 15.88 6.45 -2.54
C GLU A 8 16.59 7.54 -3.32
N CYS A 9 15.84 8.32 -4.10
CA CYS A 9 16.38 9.45 -4.84
C CYS A 9 16.71 10.62 -3.91
N GLU A 10 17.97 11.06 -3.88
CA GLU A 10 18.41 12.19 -3.04
C GLU A 10 17.72 13.52 -3.36
N HIS A 11 17.13 13.65 -4.55
CA HIS A 11 16.49 14.91 -4.96
C HIS A 11 15.05 15.05 -4.51
N CYS A 12 14.29 13.96 -4.44
CA CYS A 12 12.84 14.01 -4.22
C CYS A 12 12.33 12.97 -3.22
N GLY A 13 13.19 12.11 -2.69
CA GLY A 13 12.80 11.05 -1.76
C GLY A 13 12.02 9.90 -2.41
N ALA A 14 11.93 9.87 -3.75
CA ALA A 14 11.25 8.77 -4.43
C ALA A 14 11.99 7.45 -4.19
N GLN A 15 11.24 6.43 -3.75
CA GLN A 15 11.76 5.11 -3.44
C GLN A 15 11.51 4.13 -4.60
N SER A 16 12.49 3.29 -4.87
CA SER A 16 12.45 2.24 -5.89
C SER A 16 13.01 0.94 -5.33
N LYS A 17 12.44 -0.20 -5.73
CA LYS A 17 12.97 -1.52 -5.34
C LYS A 17 14.32 -1.81 -6.01
N ASP A 18 14.46 -1.41 -7.27
CA ASP A 18 15.68 -1.57 -8.07
C ASP A 18 16.42 -0.24 -8.23
N LEU A 19 17.75 -0.28 -8.40
CA LEU A 19 18.59 0.90 -8.64
C LEU A 19 18.26 1.51 -10.01
N PRO A 20 17.63 2.70 -10.08
CA PRO A 20 17.32 3.32 -11.35
C PRO A 20 18.52 4.13 -11.88
N LEU A 21 18.67 4.24 -13.20
CA LEU A 21 19.58 5.22 -13.80
C LEU A 21 19.06 6.67 -13.69
N GLU A 22 17.73 6.81 -13.69
CA GLU A 22 17.02 8.08 -13.66
C GLU A 22 15.81 7.98 -12.74
N CYS A 23 15.55 9.03 -11.97
CA CYS A 23 14.37 9.05 -11.10
C CYS A 23 13.11 9.30 -11.92
N SER A 24 12.13 8.39 -11.85
CA SER A 24 10.86 8.50 -12.57
C SER A 24 10.08 9.78 -12.28
N PHE A 25 10.21 10.32 -11.06
CA PHE A 25 9.52 11.54 -10.62
C PHE A 25 10.23 12.82 -11.03
N CYS A 26 11.49 13.02 -10.61
CA CYS A 26 12.21 14.27 -10.87
C CYS A 26 13.01 14.27 -12.19
N LYS A 27 13.06 13.15 -12.92
CA LYS A 27 13.79 12.95 -14.18
C LYS A 27 15.28 13.29 -14.10
N LYS A 28 15.83 13.40 -12.89
CA LYS A 28 17.26 13.62 -12.66
C LYS A 28 17.99 12.29 -12.61
N LYS A 29 19.20 12.28 -13.16
CA LYS A 29 20.12 11.14 -13.14
C LYS A 29 21.03 11.20 -11.93
N GLY A 30 21.31 10.04 -11.35
CA GLY A 30 22.62 9.78 -10.75
C GLY A 30 22.82 10.01 -9.26
N LYS A 31 21.77 10.09 -8.44
CA LYS A 31 21.93 10.16 -6.97
C LYS A 31 20.83 9.39 -6.25
N PHE A 32 21.09 8.09 -6.06
CA PHE A 32 20.25 7.19 -5.28
C PHE A 32 21.05 6.62 -4.12
N ILE A 33 20.47 6.65 -2.93
CA ILE A 33 21.05 6.04 -1.72
C ILE A 33 20.38 4.71 -1.45
N GLU A 34 21.16 3.71 -1.04
CA GLU A 34 20.61 2.42 -0.61
C GLU A 34 19.93 2.61 0.76
N ILE A 35 18.63 2.34 0.81
CA ILE A 35 17.85 2.34 2.05
C ILE A 35 17.42 0.92 2.40
N LYS A 36 17.30 0.66 3.70
CA LYS A 36 16.76 -0.61 4.20
C LYS A 36 15.30 -0.39 4.52
N VAL A 37 14.43 -1.05 3.76
CA VAL A 37 12.99 -1.00 4.02
C VAL A 37 12.63 -2.26 4.79
N GLU A 38 12.16 -2.08 6.02
CA GLU A 38 11.47 -3.14 6.74
C GLU A 38 10.05 -3.21 6.18
N SER A 39 9.77 -4.27 5.42
CA SER A 39 8.41 -4.55 5.01
C SER A 39 7.58 -4.86 6.25
N ALA A 40 6.66 -3.97 6.61
CA ALA A 40 5.72 -4.13 7.73
C ALA A 40 4.77 -5.33 7.58
N SER A 41 4.90 -6.09 6.48
CA SER A 41 4.04 -7.21 6.08
C SER A 41 4.09 -8.42 7.02
N ASP A 42 5.05 -8.49 7.94
CA ASP A 42 5.20 -9.58 8.92
C ASP A 42 5.10 -9.09 10.37
N ASP A 43 4.52 -7.92 10.63
CA ASP A 43 4.24 -7.52 12.01
C ASP A 43 2.94 -8.22 12.50
N PRO A 44 3.04 -9.20 13.42
CA PRO A 44 1.89 -9.98 13.86
C PRO A 44 0.86 -9.13 14.63
N VAL A 45 1.23 -7.93 15.10
CA VAL A 45 0.32 -7.02 15.79
C VAL A 45 -0.53 -6.28 14.77
N ILE A 46 0.05 -5.84 13.64
CA ILE A 46 -0.68 -5.18 12.56
C ILE A 46 -1.67 -6.15 11.90
N SER A 47 -1.23 -7.37 11.60
CA SER A 47 -2.09 -8.40 10.98
C SER A 47 -3.34 -8.71 11.84
N LYS A 48 -3.17 -8.90 13.15
CA LYS A 48 -4.29 -9.16 14.06
C LYS A 48 -5.29 -8.01 14.15
N LYS A 49 -4.82 -6.77 14.12
CA LYS A 49 -5.70 -5.59 14.13
C LYS A 49 -6.50 -5.49 12.84
N TYR A 50 -5.90 -5.82 11.71
CA TYR A 50 -6.58 -5.82 10.42
C TYR A 50 -7.66 -6.91 10.37
N ASP A 51 -7.34 -8.13 10.83
CA ASP A 51 -8.27 -9.26 10.91
C ASP A 51 -9.48 -8.93 11.80
N ALA A 52 -9.24 -8.36 12.99
CA ALA A 52 -10.31 -7.92 13.88
C ALA A 52 -11.18 -6.80 13.28
N ALA A 53 -10.59 -5.86 12.54
CA ALA A 53 -11.33 -4.80 11.86
C ALA A 53 -12.21 -5.33 10.72
N MET A 54 -11.74 -6.36 9.99
CA MET A 54 -12.52 -7.02 8.95
C MET A 54 -13.71 -7.78 9.54
N GLU A 55 -13.52 -8.54 10.63
CA GLU A 55 -14.61 -9.27 11.29
C GLU A 55 -15.71 -8.31 11.80
N GLU A 56 -15.34 -7.14 12.31
CA GLU A 56 -16.30 -6.12 12.76
C GLU A 56 -17.10 -5.52 11.60
N LEU A 57 -16.45 -5.25 10.46
CA LEU A 57 -17.09 -4.80 9.23
C LEU A 57 -18.08 -5.84 8.70
N GLU A 58 -17.70 -7.12 8.69
CA GLU A 58 -18.56 -8.23 8.27
C GLU A 58 -19.78 -8.37 9.18
N ARG A 59 -19.60 -8.29 10.51
CA ARG A 59 -20.70 -8.30 11.48
C ARG A 59 -21.66 -7.13 11.29
N TYR A 60 -21.14 -5.93 11.03
CA TYR A 60 -21.97 -4.76 10.74
C TYR A 60 -22.78 -4.95 9.44
N ASN A 61 -22.21 -5.62 8.44
CA ASN A 61 -22.85 -5.85 7.16
C ASN A 61 -23.86 -7.01 7.16
N GLU A 62 -23.76 -7.96 8.10
CA GLU A 62 -24.68 -9.12 8.22
C GLU A 62 -26.15 -8.71 8.50
N GLY A 63 -26.38 -7.50 9.01
CA GLY A 63 -27.72 -6.95 9.27
C GLY A 63 -28.22 -5.90 8.27
N CYS A 64 -27.44 -5.58 7.24
CA CYS A 64 -27.80 -4.55 6.27
C CYS A 64 -28.35 -5.22 5.00
N GLU A 65 -29.63 -5.02 4.68
CA GLU A 65 -30.14 -5.42 3.38
C GLU A 65 -29.29 -4.73 2.31
N PRO A 66 -28.73 -5.46 1.32
CA PRO A 66 -27.98 -4.81 0.26
C PRO A 66 -28.92 -3.81 -0.40
N GLU A 67 -28.54 -2.53 -0.39
CA GLU A 67 -29.30 -1.49 -1.06
C GLU A 67 -29.30 -1.85 -2.55
N THR A 68 -30.34 -2.57 -3.00
CA THR A 68 -30.53 -2.85 -4.41
C THR A 68 -30.72 -1.49 -5.04
N LEU A 69 -29.66 -0.95 -5.65
CA LEU A 69 -29.75 0.23 -6.48
C LEU A 69 -30.77 -0.08 -7.58
N LYS A 70 -32.01 0.35 -7.34
CA LYS A 70 -33.05 0.44 -8.35
C LYS A 70 -32.66 1.59 -9.25
N TYR A 71 -31.75 1.32 -10.18
CA TYR A 71 -31.72 2.11 -11.40
C TYR A 71 -33.02 1.79 -12.14
N SER A 72 -34.05 2.60 -11.88
CA SER A 72 -35.17 2.72 -12.80
C SER A 72 -34.61 3.33 -14.08
N THR A 73 -34.33 2.49 -15.08
CA THR A 73 -34.17 2.96 -16.45
C THR A 73 -35.56 3.32 -16.93
N GLU A 74 -35.91 4.61 -16.88
CA GLU A 74 -37.09 5.13 -17.56
C GLU A 74 -36.77 5.16 -19.07
N GLU A 75 -37.42 4.27 -19.84
CA GLU A 75 -37.44 4.27 -21.32
C GLU A 75 -38.49 5.25 -21.86
#